data_AF-A0A699RUS2-F1
#
_entry.id   AF-A0A699RUS2-F1
#
_cell.length_a   1.000
_cell.length_b   1.000
_cell.length_c   1.000
_cell.angle_alpha   90.00
_cell.angle_beta   90.00
_cell.angle_gamma   90.00
#
_symmetry.space_group_name_H-M   'P 1'
#
loop_
_entity.id
_entity.type
_entity.pdbx_description
1 polymer ?
#
loop_
_entity_poly.entity_id
_entity_poly.type
_entity_poly.pdbx_seq_one_letter_code
_entity_poly.pdbx_strand_id
1 'polypeptide(L)'
;SGNVAGARETVGSSMVQKFGIQCYNCKEYRHVARECQKLKSTKDAAYHREKMLLYKQEEAGIQLNADQADWKDDTDDESDDQ
;
A
#
# COMPACT_ATOMS: atom_id res chain seq x y z
N SER A 1 -55.46 14.58 11.11
CA SER A 1 -54.78 13.39 11.68
C SER A 1 -53.29 13.55 11.53
N GLY A 2 -52.60 13.91 12.61
CA GLY A 2 -51.16 14.13 12.62
C GLY A 2 -50.39 12.82 12.74
N ASN A 3 -49.46 12.62 11.84
CA ASN A 3 -48.58 11.48 11.68
C ASN A 3 -47.45 11.54 12.72
N VAL A 4 -47.49 10.64 13.70
CA VAL A 4 -46.40 10.40 14.67
C VAL A 4 -45.27 9.68 13.92
N ALA A 5 -44.34 10.45 13.37
CA ALA A 5 -43.08 9.94 12.87
C ALA A 5 -42.25 9.49 14.08
N GLY A 6 -42.10 8.18 14.24
CA GLY A 6 -41.43 7.56 15.37
C GLY A 6 -40.02 8.09 15.57
N ALA A 7 -39.81 8.77 16.70
CA ALA A 7 -38.49 9.16 17.19
C ALA A 7 -37.72 7.91 17.61
N ARG A 8 -36.95 7.33 16.69
CA ARG A 8 -36.04 6.22 16.97
C ARG A 8 -34.67 6.79 17.36
N GLU A 9 -34.44 6.83 18.66
CA GLU A 9 -33.17 6.80 19.40
C GLU A 9 -31.95 7.53 18.79
N THR A 10 -31.82 8.81 19.15
CA THR A 10 -30.64 9.67 18.93
C THR A 10 -29.59 9.58 20.06
N VAL A 11 -29.72 8.62 20.99
CA VAL A 11 -28.83 8.53 22.17
C VAL A 11 -27.39 8.20 21.76
N GLY A 12 -27.21 7.30 20.79
CA GLY A 12 -25.88 6.93 20.26
C GLY A 12 -25.23 8.04 19.43
N SER A 13 -25.99 8.76 18.61
CA SER A 13 -25.46 9.84 17.76
C SER A 13 -25.04 11.08 18.55
N SER A 14 -25.62 11.31 19.73
CA SER A 14 -25.31 12.49 20.56
C SER A 14 -23.89 12.42 21.15
N MET A 15 -23.42 11.24 21.57
CA MET A 15 -22.04 11.07 22.04
C MET A 15 -21.03 11.22 20.90
N VAL A 16 -21.32 10.66 19.73
CA VAL A 16 -20.44 10.73 18.54
C VAL A 16 -20.28 12.15 18.00
N GLN A 17 -21.33 12.99 18.08
CA GLN A 17 -21.26 14.39 17.67
C GLN A 17 -20.57 15.30 18.69
N LYS A 18 -20.68 15.02 20.00
CA LYS A 18 -20.07 15.84 21.06
C LYS A 18 -18.63 15.45 21.41
N PHE A 19 -18.33 14.16 21.40
CA PHE A 19 -17.01 13.60 21.68
C PHE A 19 -16.65 12.71 20.49
N GLY A 20 -16.00 13.28 19.47
CA GLY A 20 -15.68 12.53 18.24
C GLY A 20 -15.02 11.18 18.56
N ILE A 21 -15.39 10.12 17.84
CA ILE A 21 -14.84 8.78 18.12
C ILE A 21 -13.33 8.77 17.83
N GLN A 22 -12.54 8.18 18.73
CA GLN A 22 -11.12 7.98 18.51
C GLN A 22 -10.91 6.92 17.43
N CYS A 23 -10.26 7.31 16.35
CA CYS A 23 -9.81 6.39 15.33
C CYS A 23 -8.56 5.65 15.82
N TYR A 24 -8.63 4.34 16.05
CA TYR A 24 -7.44 3.59 16.47
C TYR A 24 -6.34 3.53 15.40
N ASN A 25 -6.67 3.76 14.12
CA ASN A 25 -5.71 3.78 13.01
C ASN A 25 -4.85 5.05 12.98
N CYS A 26 -5.43 6.24 13.21
CA CYS A 26 -4.67 7.50 13.16
C CYS A 26 -4.59 8.24 14.50
N LYS A 27 -5.16 7.67 15.56
CA LYS A 27 -5.21 8.18 16.95
C LYS A 27 -5.96 9.51 17.13
N GLU A 28 -6.64 10.00 16.10
CA GLU A 28 -7.42 11.25 16.11
C GLU A 28 -8.88 11.04 16.56
N TYR A 29 -9.46 12.05 17.23
CA TYR A 29 -10.87 12.08 17.62
C TYR A 29 -11.70 12.81 16.55
N ARG A 30 -12.41 12.06 15.71
CA ARG A 30 -13.35 12.64 14.72
C ARG A 30 -14.19 11.59 14.02
N HIS A 31 -13.62 10.42 13.74
CA HIS A 31 -14.18 9.41 12.84
C HIS A 31 -13.85 8.00 13.32
N VAL A 32 -14.66 7.04 12.89
CA VAL A 32 -14.36 5.62 13.12
C VAL A 32 -13.28 5.13 12.16
N ALA A 33 -12.53 4.11 12.55
CA ALA A 33 -11.40 3.58 11.80
C ALA A 33 -11.69 3.22 10.32
N ARG A 34 -12.91 2.76 10.01
CA ARG A 34 -13.37 2.46 8.64
C ARG A 34 -13.42 3.70 7.73
N GLU A 35 -13.61 4.88 8.30
CA GLU A 35 -13.70 6.18 7.63
C GLU A 35 -12.34 6.90 7.59
N CYS A 36 -11.29 6.28 8.13
CA CYS A 36 -9.95 6.85 8.19
C CYS A 36 -9.28 6.88 6.80
N GLN A 37 -9.24 8.05 6.19
CA GLN A 37 -8.54 8.27 4.92
C GLN A 37 -7.01 8.21 5.08
N LYS A 38 -6.45 8.45 6.28
CA LYS A 38 -5.00 8.38 6.50
C LYS A 38 -4.41 6.98 6.30
N LEU A 39 -5.14 5.91 6.66
CA LEU A 39 -4.70 4.53 6.38
C LEU A 39 -5.04 4.11 4.95
N LYS A 40 -6.14 4.65 4.42
CA LYS A 40 -6.58 4.46 3.03
C LYS A 40 -5.94 5.46 2.08
N SER A 41 -4.82 6.14 2.41
CA SER A 41 -4.07 6.90 1.43
C SER A 41 -3.39 5.89 0.50
N THR A 42 -4.24 5.31 -0.35
CA THR A 42 -4.04 4.98 -1.73
C THR A 42 -2.65 5.39 -2.14
N LYS A 43 -1.81 4.38 -2.36
CA LYS A 43 -0.67 4.40 -3.27
C LYS A 43 -0.80 5.61 -4.19
N ASP A 44 -0.21 6.73 -3.79
CA ASP A 44 -0.42 7.97 -4.52
C ASP A 44 0.40 7.88 -5.83
N ALA A 45 0.28 8.88 -6.70
CA ALA A 45 1.04 8.90 -7.94
C ALA A 45 2.55 8.76 -7.71
N ALA A 46 3.10 9.28 -6.61
CA ALA A 46 4.48 9.12 -6.19
C ALA A 46 4.80 7.65 -5.86
N TYR A 47 4.02 7.00 -4.99
CA TYR A 47 4.17 5.57 -4.71
C TYR A 47 4.12 4.72 -5.99
N HIS A 48 3.18 5.01 -6.89
CA HIS A 48 3.06 4.25 -8.14
C HIS A 48 4.29 4.44 -9.03
N ARG A 49 4.77 5.68 -9.19
CA ARG A 49 5.99 5.98 -9.96
C ARG A 49 7.23 5.33 -9.37
N GLU A 50 7.42 5.43 -8.06
CA GLU A 50 8.55 4.82 -7.34
C GLU A 50 8.54 3.30 -7.51
N LYS A 51 7.38 2.67 -7.34
CA LYS A 51 7.23 1.23 -7.52
C LYS A 51 7.52 0.78 -8.96
N MET A 52 7.14 1.58 -9.96
CA MET A 52 7.45 1.28 -11.37
C MET A 52 8.93 1.46 -11.72
N LEU A 53 9.61 2.44 -11.12
CA LEU A 53 11.05 2.60 -11.28
C LEU A 53 11.81 1.40 -10.70
N LEU A 54 11.40 0.92 -9.53
CA LEU A 54 12.00 -0.25 -8.89
C LEU A 54 11.89 -1.50 -9.76
N TYR A 55 10.70 -1.79 -10.33
CA TYR A 55 10.53 -2.95 -11.22
C TYR A 55 11.40 -2.87 -12.48
N LYS A 56 11.55 -1.70 -13.09
CA LYS A 56 12.43 -1.54 -14.25
C LYS A 56 13.90 -1.80 -13.92
N GLN A 57 14.34 -1.38 -12.75
CA GLN A 57 15.70 -1.63 -12.29
C GLN A 57 15.92 -3.11 -11.98
N GLU A 58 14.94 -3.77 -11.39
CA GLU A 58 14.96 -5.21 -11.12
C GLU A 58 15.03 -6.01 -12.43
N GLU A 59 14.18 -5.71 -13.42
CA GLU A 59 14.24 -6.36 -14.74
C GLU A 59 15.57 -6.13 -15.46
N ALA A 60 16.11 -4.90 -15.42
CA ALA A 60 17.42 -4.61 -15.99
C ALA A 60 18.54 -5.39 -15.28
N GLY A 61 18.46 -5.54 -13.95
CA GLY A 61 19.39 -6.36 -13.18
C GLY A 61 19.29 -7.85 -13.50
N ILE A 62 18.07 -8.36 -13.71
CA ILE A 62 17.83 -9.76 -14.11
C ILE A 62 18.38 -10.02 -15.52
N GLN A 63 18.15 -9.11 -16.48
CA GLN A 63 18.70 -9.21 -17.84
C GLN A 63 20.22 -9.24 -17.83
N LEU A 64 20.87 -8.31 -17.13
CA LEU A 64 22.34 -8.28 -17.03
C LEU A 64 22.90 -9.54 -16.34
N ASN A 65 22.18 -10.10 -15.38
CA ASN A 65 22.57 -11.35 -14.73
C ASN A 65 22.42 -12.56 -15.67
N ALA A 66 21.38 -12.59 -16.50
CA ALA A 66 21.20 -13.63 -17.51
C ALA A 66 22.30 -13.56 -18.58
N ASP A 67 22.60 -12.36 -19.09
CA ASP A 67 23.71 -12.14 -20.02
C ASP A 67 25.04 -12.51 -19.36
N GLN A 68 25.18 -12.29 -18.03
CA GLN A 68 26.36 -12.72 -17.28
C GLN A 68 26.51 -14.24 -17.12
N ALA A 69 25.40 -14.97 -17.06
CA ALA A 69 25.42 -16.41 -16.91
C ALA A 69 25.77 -17.10 -18.23
N ASP A 70 25.44 -16.48 -19.36
CA ASP A 70 25.68 -17.00 -20.71
C ASP A 70 27.17 -16.95 -21.12
N TRP A 71 27.91 -15.87 -20.78
CA TRP A 71 29.34 -15.77 -21.15
C TRP A 71 30.29 -16.63 -20.31
N LYS A 72 29.81 -17.28 -19.24
CA LYS A 72 30.65 -18.06 -18.32
C LYS A 72 30.85 -19.52 -18.73
N ASP A 73 30.17 -20.00 -19.77
CA ASP A 73 30.27 -21.39 -20.24
C ASP A 73 31.44 -21.60 -21.23
N ASP A 74 32.00 -20.52 -21.80
CA ASP A 74 33.03 -20.59 -22.85
C ASP A 74 34.50 -20.46 -22.34
N THR A 75 34.75 -20.61 -21.03
CA THR A 75 36.12 -20.51 -20.47
C THR A 75 36.50 -21.68 -19.57
N ASP A 76 36.36 -22.91 -20.07
CA ASP A 76 37.01 -24.09 -19.48
C ASP A 76 37.40 -25.15 -20.53
N ASP A 77 37.98 -24.73 -21.66
CA ASP A 77 38.63 -25.69 -22.56
C ASP A 77 39.98 -25.16 -23.09
N GLU A 78 41.02 -25.88 -22.66
CA GLU A 78 42.39 -25.95 -23.19
C GLU A 78 43.38 -24.80 -22.93
N SER A 79 44.31 -25.03 -21.98
CA SER A 79 45.67 -25.49 -22.37
C SER A 79 46.57 -25.71 -21.15
N ASP A 80 46.71 -26.95 -20.69
CA ASP A 80 47.85 -27.39 -19.88
C ASP A 80 48.22 -28.82 -20.31
N ASP A 81 48.70 -28.96 -21.55
CA ASP A 81 49.45 -30.13 -21.99
C ASP A 81 50.90 -29.71 -22.30
N GLN A 82 51.82 -30.36 -21.57
CA GLN A 82 53.27 -30.17 -21.52
C GLN A 82 54.03 -30.43 -22.82
#